data_AF-A0A939UJD7-F1
#
_entry.id   AF-A0A939UJD7-F1
#
_cell.length_a   1.000
_cell.length_b   1.000
_cell.length_c   1.000
_cell.angle_alpha   90.00
_cell.angle_beta   90.00
_cell.angle_gamma   90.00
#
_symmetry.space_group_name_H-M   'P 1'
#
loop_
_entity.id
_entity.type
_entity.pdbx_description
1 polymer ?
#
loop_
_entity_poly.entity_id
_entity_poly.type
_entity_poly.pdbx_seq_one_letter_code
_entity_poly.pdbx_strand_id
1 'polypeptide(L)'
;MYKEIEEEFRKKSIKLLDGRIFCIFATIMFIVTSVVLLILPYEYWVKLLICVAFMAVYIISCFAYICFRVKRILKIPRWRDCINFSKIWNDYKITVCKQDKENLTKIIENKGINTRIEIQEAIRHYQNLIPRRVISGGYLTSIFALVISVLSFMIADNNKTDDPKQLFLLIVVLLCVIAIYYFMFKTINESLLKYFGKYALYERLETALSEIYVNYPAVKKKPIKTNPDEQKES
;
A
#
# COMPACT_ATOMS: atom_id res chain seq x y z
N MET A 1 -8.73 18.81 -18.46
CA MET A 1 -9.86 18.30 -17.63
C MET A 1 -9.46 17.19 -16.65
N TYR A 2 -9.36 15.90 -17.03
CA TYR A 2 -9.16 14.81 -16.05
C TYR A 2 -7.87 14.93 -15.22
N LYS A 3 -6.77 15.41 -15.82
CA LYS A 3 -5.52 15.65 -15.11
C LYS A 3 -5.65 16.73 -14.02
N GLU A 4 -6.45 17.77 -14.26
CA GLU A 4 -6.71 18.82 -13.26
C GLU A 4 -7.58 18.29 -12.12
N ILE A 5 -8.57 17.45 -12.42
CA ILE A 5 -9.38 16.75 -11.41
C ILE A 5 -8.48 15.85 -10.57
N GLU A 6 -7.57 15.09 -11.20
CA GLU A 6 -6.59 14.27 -10.50
C GLU A 6 -5.71 15.10 -9.56
N GLU A 7 -5.16 16.21 -10.03
CA GLU A 7 -4.28 17.06 -9.22
C GLU A 7 -5.02 17.74 -8.07
N GLU A 8 -6.24 18.24 -8.31
CA GLU A 8 -7.04 18.88 -7.27
C GLU A 8 -7.53 17.86 -6.22
N PHE A 9 -7.95 16.68 -6.67
CA PHE A 9 -8.32 15.57 -5.79
C PHE A 9 -7.10 15.08 -4.99
N ARG A 10 -5.92 14.98 -5.60
CA ARG A 10 -4.67 14.62 -4.91
C ARG A 10 -4.26 15.65 -3.84
N LYS A 11 -4.54 16.94 -4.06
CA LYS A 11 -4.26 18.00 -3.07
C LYS A 11 -5.23 17.97 -1.89
N LYS A 12 -6.51 17.68 -2.12
CA LYS A 12 -7.57 17.70 -1.09
C LYS A 12 -7.74 16.35 -0.37
N SER A 13 -7.45 15.24 -1.03
CA SER A 13 -7.53 13.91 -0.44
C SER A 13 -6.48 13.72 0.64
N ILE A 14 -6.81 12.93 1.65
CA ILE A 14 -5.87 12.61 2.72
C ILE A 14 -4.68 11.86 2.12
N LYS A 15 -3.49 12.48 2.19
CA LYS A 15 -2.21 11.82 1.93
C LYS A 15 -1.97 10.83 3.05
N LEU A 16 -2.17 9.58 2.70
CA LEU A 16 -2.26 8.51 3.65
C LEU A 16 -0.90 8.22 4.30
N LEU A 17 0.09 7.80 3.52
CA LEU A 17 1.44 7.57 4.01
C LEU A 17 2.42 7.74 2.83
N ASP A 18 3.59 8.35 3.06
CA ASP A 18 4.65 8.34 2.04
C ASP A 18 5.33 6.97 2.10
N GLY A 19 4.99 6.09 1.16
CA GLY A 19 5.54 4.73 1.07
C GLY A 19 7.07 4.70 1.04
N ARG A 20 7.70 5.79 0.62
CA ARG A 20 9.15 5.97 0.63
C ARG A 20 9.74 5.89 2.03
N ILE A 21 9.03 6.33 3.07
CA ILE A 21 9.51 6.29 4.45
C ILE A 21 9.71 4.84 4.89
N PHE A 22 8.78 3.94 4.56
CA PHE A 22 8.95 2.51 4.88
C PHE A 22 10.09 1.88 4.10
N CYS A 23 10.24 2.23 2.82
CA CYS A 23 11.32 1.73 1.99
C CYS A 23 12.68 2.14 2.58
N ILE A 24 12.85 3.43 2.89
CA ILE A 24 14.08 3.98 3.47
C ILE A 24 14.35 3.32 4.83
N PHE A 25 13.34 3.21 5.69
CA PHE A 25 13.49 2.60 7.00
C PHE A 25 13.86 1.11 6.91
N ALA A 26 13.26 0.36 5.99
CA ALA A 26 13.60 -1.04 5.73
C ALA A 26 15.05 -1.19 5.28
N THR A 27 15.51 -0.33 4.37
CA THR A 27 16.89 -0.33 3.87
C THR A 27 17.89 -0.03 4.99
N ILE A 28 17.60 0.97 5.85
CA ILE A 28 18.45 1.29 7.01
C ILE A 28 18.53 0.09 7.96
N MET A 29 17.39 -0.50 8.30
CA MET A 29 17.35 -1.66 9.19
C MET A 29 18.10 -2.87 8.62
N PHE A 30 18.01 -3.10 7.31
CA PHE A 30 18.79 -4.14 6.62
C PHE A 30 20.29 -3.89 6.75
N ILE A 31 20.76 -2.67 6.43
CA ILE A 31 22.19 -2.30 6.51
C ILE A 31 22.71 -2.49 7.94
N VAL A 32 21.98 -1.98 8.95
CA VAL A 32 22.35 -2.13 10.36
C VAL A 32 22.44 -3.59 10.74
N THR A 33 21.44 -4.40 10.37
CA THR A 33 21.43 -5.84 10.67
C THR A 33 22.62 -6.55 10.02
N SER A 34 22.91 -6.28 8.74
CA SER A 34 24.07 -6.85 8.03
C SER A 34 25.40 -6.47 8.68
N VAL A 35 25.58 -5.22 9.09
CA VAL A 35 26.81 -4.75 9.77
C VAL A 35 26.98 -5.44 11.14
N VAL A 36 25.90 -5.51 11.92
CA VAL A 36 25.89 -6.18 13.24
C VAL A 36 26.26 -7.67 13.11
N LEU A 37 25.74 -8.36 12.09
CA LEU A 37 26.05 -9.78 11.83
C LEU A 37 27.51 -10.03 11.42
N LEU A 38 28.14 -9.06 10.76
CA LEU A 38 29.53 -9.14 10.32
C LEU A 38 30.52 -8.85 11.46
N ILE A 39 30.20 -7.91 12.35
CA ILE A 39 31.11 -7.48 13.42
C ILE A 39 31.11 -8.46 14.59
N LEU A 40 29.97 -9.06 14.92
CA LEU A 40 29.85 -9.84 16.14
C LEU A 40 30.39 -11.28 15.98
N PRO A 41 31.33 -11.71 16.84
CA PRO A 41 31.89 -13.07 16.82
C PRO A 41 30.98 -14.06 17.57
N TYR A 42 29.67 -14.00 17.32
CA TYR A 42 28.71 -14.92 17.93
C TYR A 42 28.51 -16.19 17.10
N GLU A 43 28.07 -17.25 17.76
CA GLU A 43 27.60 -18.47 17.09
C GLU A 43 26.42 -18.18 16.15
N TYR A 44 26.27 -19.02 15.13
CA TYR A 44 25.29 -18.83 14.06
C TYR A 44 23.84 -18.81 14.54
N TRP A 45 23.49 -19.60 15.55
CA TRP A 45 22.15 -19.60 16.13
C TRP A 45 21.81 -18.26 16.79
N VAL A 46 22.80 -17.65 17.47
CA VAL A 46 22.65 -16.31 18.05
C VAL A 46 22.49 -15.26 16.96
N LYS A 47 23.26 -15.36 15.86
CA LYS A 47 23.11 -14.48 14.68
C LYS A 47 21.72 -14.58 14.05
N LEU A 48 21.18 -15.78 13.91
CA LEU A 48 19.83 -16.00 13.40
C LEU A 48 18.76 -15.40 14.32
N LEU A 49 18.93 -15.56 15.63
CA LEU A 49 18.01 -15.00 16.63
C LEU A 49 18.03 -13.46 16.62
N ILE A 50 19.20 -12.84 16.44
CA ILE A 50 19.36 -11.40 16.23
C ILE A 50 18.59 -10.96 14.97
N CYS A 51 18.71 -11.66 13.83
CA CYS A 51 17.94 -11.35 12.63
C CYS A 51 16.44 -11.35 12.88
N VAL A 52 15.93 -12.40 13.56
CA VAL A 52 14.50 -12.52 13.89
C VAL A 52 14.05 -11.38 14.81
N ALA A 53 14.87 -11.00 15.79
CA ALA A 53 14.58 -9.89 16.68
C ALA A 53 14.49 -8.54 15.93
N PHE A 54 15.46 -8.23 15.06
CA PHE A 54 15.43 -7.02 14.22
C PHE A 54 14.21 -6.97 13.30
N MET A 55 13.82 -8.13 12.76
CA MET A 55 12.63 -8.27 11.94
C MET A 55 11.34 -7.99 12.72
N ALA A 56 11.23 -8.54 13.92
CA ALA A 56 10.10 -8.28 14.81
C ALA A 56 10.00 -6.77 15.14
N VAL A 57 11.12 -6.14 15.47
CA VAL A 57 11.18 -4.69 15.73
C VAL A 57 10.71 -3.89 14.51
N TYR A 58 11.15 -4.25 13.30
CA TYR A 58 10.72 -3.59 12.08
C TYR A 58 9.20 -3.75 11.84
N ILE A 59 8.63 -4.94 12.02
CA ILE A 59 7.19 -5.17 11.88
C ILE A 59 6.41 -4.33 12.91
N ILE A 60 6.83 -4.34 14.17
CA ILE A 60 6.20 -3.57 15.26
C ILE A 60 6.26 -2.07 14.95
N SER A 61 7.40 -1.57 14.48
CA SER A 61 7.55 -0.15 14.13
C SER A 61 6.64 0.26 12.96
N CYS A 62 6.50 -0.60 11.94
CA CYS A 62 5.59 -0.37 10.82
C CYS A 62 4.14 -0.32 11.30
N PHE A 63 3.75 -1.28 12.14
CA PHE A 63 2.42 -1.33 12.75
C PHE A 63 2.15 -0.08 13.60
N ALA A 64 3.09 0.30 14.46
CA ALA A 64 2.98 1.48 15.32
C ALA A 64 2.84 2.77 14.49
N TYR A 65 3.60 2.90 13.39
CA TYR A 65 3.49 4.06 12.50
C TYR A 65 2.13 4.13 11.80
N ILE A 66 1.61 3.00 11.30
CA ILE A 66 0.27 2.93 10.70
C ILE A 66 -0.78 3.33 11.74
N CYS A 67 -0.74 2.74 12.93
CA CYS A 67 -1.67 3.06 14.02
C CYS A 67 -1.60 4.54 14.42
N PHE A 68 -0.42 5.12 14.53
CA PHE A 68 -0.23 6.55 14.81
C PHE A 68 -0.89 7.44 13.76
N ARG A 69 -0.69 7.12 12.47
CA ARG A 69 -1.26 7.88 11.35
C ARG A 69 -2.78 7.76 11.31
N VAL A 70 -3.31 6.54 11.46
CA VAL A 70 -4.75 6.29 11.46
C VAL A 70 -5.41 6.98 12.65
N LYS A 71 -4.81 6.90 13.86
CA LYS A 71 -5.28 7.61 15.04
C LYS A 71 -5.41 9.11 14.80
N ARG A 72 -4.42 9.72 14.13
CA ARG A 72 -4.43 11.16 13.80
C ARG A 72 -5.56 11.52 12.82
N ILE A 73 -5.90 10.64 11.89
CA ILE A 73 -6.97 10.85 10.91
C ILE A 73 -8.35 10.66 11.53
N LEU A 74 -8.55 9.58 12.29
CA LEU A 74 -9.81 9.25 12.97
C LEU A 74 -10.02 10.05 14.26
N LYS A 75 -9.02 10.82 14.71
CA LYS A 75 -9.03 11.57 15.99
C LYS A 75 -9.39 10.70 17.20
N ILE A 76 -8.93 9.45 17.21
CA ILE A 76 -9.19 8.51 18.31
C ILE A 76 -8.43 8.97 19.56
N PRO A 77 -9.08 9.08 20.74
CA PRO A 77 -8.44 9.62 21.93
C PRO A 77 -7.41 8.65 22.55
N ARG A 78 -7.71 7.35 22.63
CA ARG A 78 -6.88 6.37 23.36
C ARG A 78 -6.16 5.39 22.43
N TRP A 79 -4.95 4.99 22.81
CA TRP A 79 -4.14 3.99 22.08
C TRP A 79 -4.66 2.56 22.24
N ARG A 80 -5.35 2.24 23.34
CA ARG A 80 -5.96 0.90 23.52
C ARG A 80 -7.02 0.60 22.48
N ASP A 81 -7.72 1.62 22.00
CA ASP A 81 -8.70 1.50 20.94
C ASP A 81 -8.02 1.20 19.59
N CYS A 82 -6.69 1.40 19.49
CA CYS A 82 -5.89 1.06 18.32
C CYS A 82 -5.49 -0.43 18.24
N ILE A 83 -5.81 -1.25 19.26
CA ILE A 83 -5.41 -2.67 19.32
C ILE A 83 -6.23 -3.52 18.34
N ASN A 84 -7.51 -3.19 18.14
CA ASN A 84 -8.37 -3.95 17.22
C ASN A 84 -8.20 -3.46 15.78
N PHE A 85 -7.08 -3.85 15.15
CA PHE A 85 -6.66 -3.39 13.82
C PHE A 85 -7.76 -3.52 12.77
N SER A 86 -8.52 -4.62 12.77
CA SER A 86 -9.60 -4.86 11.80
C SER A 86 -10.68 -3.78 11.88
N LYS A 87 -11.15 -3.46 13.09
CA LYS A 87 -12.18 -2.45 13.31
C LYS A 87 -11.69 -1.06 12.88
N ILE A 88 -10.51 -0.67 13.33
CA ILE A 88 -9.91 0.64 13.01
C ILE A 88 -9.70 0.80 11.52
N TRP A 89 -9.23 -0.27 10.85
CA TRP A 89 -9.03 -0.26 9.41
C TRP A 89 -10.34 -0.10 8.65
N ASN A 90 -11.43 -0.68 9.14
CA ASN A 90 -12.76 -0.50 8.57
C ASN A 90 -13.27 0.93 8.79
N ASP A 91 -13.19 1.45 10.02
CA ASP A 91 -13.59 2.83 10.36
C ASP A 91 -12.78 3.85 9.55
N TYR A 92 -11.50 3.56 9.36
CA TYR A 92 -10.59 4.31 8.52
C TYR A 92 -11.07 4.36 7.06
N LYS A 93 -11.35 3.19 6.46
CA LYS A 93 -11.86 3.07 5.09
C LYS A 93 -13.15 3.86 4.89
N ILE A 94 -14.09 3.72 5.81
CA ILE A 94 -15.39 4.42 5.76
C ILE A 94 -15.18 5.94 5.78
N THR A 95 -14.34 6.43 6.70
CA THR A 95 -14.08 7.87 6.86
C THR A 95 -13.42 8.46 5.61
N VAL A 96 -12.43 7.76 5.05
CA VAL A 96 -11.75 8.20 3.83
C VAL A 96 -12.69 8.18 2.63
N CYS A 97 -13.47 7.11 2.46
CA CYS A 97 -14.41 7.01 1.34
C CYS A 97 -15.41 8.17 1.36
N LYS A 98 -15.97 8.47 2.55
CA LYS A 98 -16.88 9.60 2.73
C LYS A 98 -16.24 10.94 2.35
N GLN A 99 -15.03 11.20 2.82
CA GLN A 99 -14.32 12.45 2.51
C GLN A 99 -13.92 12.54 1.03
N ASP A 100 -13.50 11.44 0.43
CA ASP A 100 -13.15 11.38 -0.98
C ASP A 100 -14.37 11.70 -1.85
N LYS A 101 -15.52 11.10 -1.54
CA LYS A 101 -16.78 11.41 -2.21
C LYS A 101 -17.14 12.88 -2.08
N GLU A 102 -17.13 13.44 -0.87
CA GLU A 102 -17.46 14.86 -0.65
C GLU A 102 -16.50 15.80 -1.40
N ASN A 103 -15.21 15.50 -1.40
CA ASN A 103 -14.20 16.28 -2.11
C ASN A 103 -14.39 16.17 -3.63
N LEU A 104 -14.63 14.97 -4.14
CA LEU A 104 -14.76 14.70 -5.56
C LEU A 104 -16.04 15.30 -6.13
N THR A 105 -17.18 15.22 -5.42
CA THR A 105 -18.42 15.90 -5.80
C THR A 105 -18.19 17.40 -5.98
N LYS A 106 -17.51 18.06 -5.04
CA LYS A 106 -17.20 19.51 -5.15
C LYS A 106 -16.31 19.82 -6.36
N ILE A 107 -15.32 18.97 -6.65
CA ILE A 107 -14.41 19.17 -7.80
C ILE A 107 -15.18 19.02 -9.11
N ILE A 108 -16.03 18.00 -9.21
CA ILE A 108 -16.83 17.67 -10.39
C ILE A 108 -17.87 18.77 -10.67
N GLU A 109 -18.58 19.24 -9.62
CA GLU A 109 -19.51 20.38 -9.71
C GLU A 109 -18.81 21.65 -10.17
N ASN A 110 -17.63 21.96 -9.62
CA ASN A 110 -16.84 23.14 -10.02
C ASN A 110 -16.33 23.06 -11.47
N LYS A 111 -16.11 21.84 -11.99
CA LYS A 111 -15.65 21.59 -13.36
C LYS A 111 -16.80 21.45 -14.36
N GLY A 112 -18.06 21.52 -13.90
CA GLY A 112 -19.24 21.48 -14.76
C GLY A 112 -19.61 20.09 -15.26
N ILE A 113 -19.10 19.02 -14.65
CA ILE A 113 -19.47 17.64 -14.97
C ILE A 113 -20.82 17.38 -14.28
N ASN A 114 -21.89 17.62 -15.03
CA ASN A 114 -23.26 17.74 -14.51
C ASN A 114 -24.22 16.74 -15.15
N THR A 115 -23.70 15.81 -15.95
CA THR A 115 -24.49 14.76 -16.58
C THR A 115 -24.02 13.38 -16.18
N ARG A 116 -24.96 12.43 -16.18
CA ARG A 116 -24.68 11.02 -15.88
C ARG A 116 -23.66 10.43 -16.86
N ILE A 117 -23.70 10.91 -18.10
CA ILE A 117 -22.84 10.46 -19.20
C ILE A 117 -21.40 10.94 -18.95
N GLU A 118 -21.18 12.21 -18.60
CA GLU A 118 -19.84 12.73 -18.32
C GLU A 118 -19.20 12.04 -17.11
N ILE A 119 -19.99 11.71 -16.08
CA ILE A 119 -19.51 10.92 -14.93
C ILE A 119 -19.12 9.51 -15.38
N GLN A 120 -19.91 8.88 -16.24
CA GLN A 120 -19.59 7.56 -16.79
C GLN A 120 -18.30 7.58 -17.63
N GLU A 121 -18.08 8.64 -18.41
CA GLU A 121 -16.83 8.85 -19.15
C GLU A 121 -15.65 9.03 -18.21
N ALA A 122 -15.81 9.78 -17.12
CA ALA A 122 -14.79 9.92 -16.08
C ALA A 122 -14.43 8.57 -15.45
N ILE A 123 -15.43 7.72 -15.13
CA ILE A 123 -15.23 6.36 -14.62
C ILE A 123 -14.39 5.54 -15.61
N ARG A 124 -14.79 5.51 -16.88
CA ARG A 124 -14.08 4.77 -17.93
C ARG A 124 -12.63 5.25 -18.09
N HIS A 125 -12.41 6.56 -18.01
CA HIS A 125 -11.07 7.13 -18.08
C HIS A 125 -10.16 6.56 -16.98
N TYR A 126 -10.61 6.57 -15.72
CA TYR A 126 -9.80 6.06 -14.61
C TYR A 126 -9.68 4.53 -14.61
N GLN A 127 -10.70 3.79 -15.06
CA GLN A 127 -10.61 2.32 -15.21
C GLN A 127 -9.51 1.90 -16.20
N ASN A 128 -9.30 2.65 -17.28
CA ASN A 128 -8.21 2.39 -18.23
C ASN A 128 -6.80 2.65 -17.65
N LEU A 129 -6.71 3.46 -16.58
CA LEU A 129 -5.45 3.76 -15.89
C LEU A 129 -5.12 2.76 -14.77
N ILE A 130 -6.07 1.93 -14.37
CA ILE A 130 -5.88 0.90 -13.34
C ILE A 130 -5.29 -0.36 -14.00
N PRO A 131 -4.08 -0.81 -13.61
CA PRO A 131 -3.46 -1.98 -14.19
C PRO A 131 -4.26 -3.23 -13.81
N ARG A 132 -4.54 -4.09 -14.80
CA ARG A 132 -5.18 -5.39 -14.55
C ARG A 132 -4.24 -6.24 -13.71
N ARG A 133 -4.73 -6.76 -12.58
CA ARG A 133 -3.94 -7.60 -11.67
C ARG A 133 -3.50 -8.88 -12.40
N VAL A 134 -2.22 -8.95 -12.74
CA VAL A 134 -1.58 -10.20 -13.13
C VAL A 134 -1.21 -10.92 -11.84
N ILE A 135 -1.69 -12.16 -11.67
CA ILE A 135 -1.45 -12.98 -10.49
C ILE A 135 0.02 -13.40 -10.49
N SER A 136 0.89 -12.58 -9.90
CA SER A 136 2.33 -12.81 -9.73
C SER A 136 2.59 -13.61 -8.44
N GLY A 137 1.98 -14.79 -8.30
CA GLY A 137 2.10 -15.63 -7.10
C GLY A 137 3.29 -16.59 -7.08
N GLY A 138 3.89 -16.90 -8.24
CA GLY A 138 4.82 -18.03 -8.38
C GLY A 138 6.21 -17.87 -7.76
N TYR A 139 6.66 -16.65 -7.47
CA TYR A 139 8.01 -16.43 -6.95
C TYR A 139 8.22 -16.93 -5.52
N LEU A 140 7.14 -17.07 -4.75
CA LEU A 140 7.20 -17.47 -3.34
C LEU A 140 7.60 -18.94 -3.20
N THR A 141 7.02 -19.81 -4.03
CA THR A 141 7.32 -21.24 -4.00
C THR A 141 8.78 -21.51 -4.39
N SER A 142 9.32 -20.73 -5.34
CA SER A 142 10.72 -20.84 -5.76
C SER A 142 11.71 -20.47 -4.65
N ILE A 143 11.45 -19.40 -3.89
CA ILE A 143 12.31 -18.96 -2.79
C ILE A 143 12.27 -19.98 -1.64
N PHE A 144 11.07 -20.44 -1.25
CA PHE A 144 10.94 -21.47 -0.21
C PHE A 144 11.60 -22.80 -0.62
N ALA A 145 11.45 -23.22 -1.88
CA ALA A 145 12.09 -24.43 -2.39
C ALA A 145 13.62 -24.34 -2.32
N LEU A 146 14.20 -23.17 -2.65
CA LEU A 146 15.64 -22.95 -2.61
C LEU A 146 16.17 -22.98 -1.16
N VAL A 147 15.47 -22.33 -0.23
CA VAL A 147 15.81 -22.36 1.20
C VAL A 147 15.74 -23.77 1.77
N ILE A 148 14.67 -24.52 1.46
CA ILE A 148 14.50 -25.92 1.93
C ILE A 148 15.58 -26.82 1.32
N SER A 149 15.88 -26.69 0.03
CA SER A 149 16.92 -27.47 -0.65
C SER A 149 18.29 -27.28 -0.01
N VAL A 150 18.65 -26.04 0.32
CA VAL A 150 19.91 -25.72 0.98
C VAL A 150 19.94 -26.23 2.42
N LEU A 151 18.82 -26.12 3.16
CA LEU A 151 18.72 -26.64 4.52
C LEU A 151 18.88 -28.18 4.56
N SER A 152 18.27 -28.88 3.60
CA SER A 152 18.41 -30.33 3.45
C SER A 152 19.86 -30.74 3.13
N PHE A 153 20.57 -29.97 2.30
CA PHE A 153 21.98 -30.22 2.00
C PHE A 153 22.87 -30.08 3.25
N MET A 154 22.60 -29.08 4.09
CA MET A 154 23.33 -28.88 5.36
C MET A 154 23.12 -30.02 6.36
N ILE A 155 21.89 -30.53 6.47
CA ILE A 155 21.58 -31.65 7.38
C ILE A 155 22.24 -32.96 6.89
N ALA A 156 22.33 -33.16 5.58
CA ALA A 156 22.94 -34.34 4.99
C ALA A 156 24.47 -34.35 5.09
N ASP A 157 25.13 -33.18 5.05
CA ASP A 157 26.59 -33.05 5.00
C ASP A 157 27.27 -32.94 6.40
N ASN A 158 26.58 -33.33 7.46
CA ASN A 158 27.05 -33.21 8.85
C ASN A 158 28.28 -34.07 9.21
N ASN A 159 28.92 -34.73 8.24
CA ASN A 159 29.92 -35.76 8.51
C ASN A 159 31.40 -35.40 8.31
N LYS A 160 31.83 -34.32 7.64
CA LYS A 160 33.28 -33.95 7.60
C LYS A 160 33.61 -32.45 7.45
N THR A 161 34.58 -31.99 8.24
CA THR A 161 35.53 -30.85 8.04
C THR A 161 35.11 -29.40 8.29
N ASP A 162 36.09 -28.62 8.79
CA ASP A 162 35.99 -27.60 9.85
C ASP A 162 36.11 -26.11 9.45
N ASP A 163 36.15 -25.73 8.16
CA ASP A 163 36.33 -24.30 7.82
C ASP A 163 35.55 -23.77 6.59
N PRO A 164 35.41 -24.49 5.44
CA PRO A 164 34.63 -23.98 4.31
C PRO A 164 33.11 -23.99 4.56
N LYS A 165 32.63 -24.79 5.51
CA LYS A 165 31.22 -24.83 5.92
C LYS A 165 30.77 -23.54 6.59
N GLN A 166 31.67 -22.87 7.31
CA GLN A 166 31.37 -21.64 8.03
C GLN A 166 31.15 -20.46 7.09
N LEU A 167 31.97 -20.34 6.04
CA LEU A 167 31.81 -19.35 4.96
C LEU A 167 30.55 -19.63 4.13
N PHE A 168 30.30 -20.89 3.77
CA PHE A 168 29.11 -21.27 3.01
C PHE A 168 27.82 -21.04 3.81
N LEU A 169 27.79 -21.42 5.10
CA LEU A 169 26.66 -21.18 5.98
C LEU A 169 26.41 -19.68 6.21
N LEU A 170 27.46 -18.86 6.32
CA LEU A 170 27.34 -17.41 6.37
C LEU A 170 26.70 -16.85 5.10
N ILE A 171 27.13 -17.30 3.92
CA ILE A 171 26.55 -16.89 2.62
C ILE A 171 25.07 -17.28 2.56
N VAL A 172 24.71 -18.50 2.98
CA VAL A 172 23.34 -18.98 3.02
C VAL A 172 22.47 -18.15 3.97
N VAL A 173 22.95 -17.86 5.18
CA VAL A 173 22.26 -16.99 6.14
C VAL A 173 22.03 -15.60 5.53
N LEU A 174 23.04 -15.05 4.84
CA LEU A 174 22.95 -13.75 4.20
C LEU A 174 21.93 -13.74 3.05
N LEU A 175 21.89 -14.79 2.23
CA LEU A 175 20.89 -14.98 1.18
C LEU A 175 19.47 -15.13 1.76
N CYS A 176 19.30 -15.88 2.84
CA CYS A 176 18.02 -15.99 3.55
C CYS A 176 17.56 -14.64 4.10
N VAL A 177 18.46 -13.86 4.71
CA VAL A 177 18.15 -12.51 5.19
C VAL A 177 17.74 -11.60 4.02
N ILE A 178 18.46 -11.62 2.90
CA ILE A 178 18.11 -10.88 1.69
C ILE A 178 16.72 -11.30 1.17
N ALA A 179 16.45 -12.60 1.07
CA ALA A 179 15.18 -13.13 0.57
C ALA A 179 14.00 -12.72 1.48
N ILE A 180 14.18 -12.80 2.79
CA ILE A 180 13.19 -12.42 3.78
C ILE A 180 12.93 -10.91 3.75
N TYR A 181 13.99 -10.08 3.69
CA TYR A 181 13.84 -8.63 3.56
C TYR A 181 13.20 -8.22 2.25
N TYR A 182 13.58 -8.85 1.14
CA TYR A 182 12.96 -8.63 -0.16
C TYR A 182 11.48 -9.03 -0.15
N PHE A 183 11.14 -10.16 0.46
CA PHE A 183 9.76 -10.60 0.62
C PHE A 183 8.94 -9.59 1.44
N MET A 184 9.46 -9.16 2.59
CA MET A 184 8.77 -8.16 3.42
C MET A 184 8.63 -6.83 2.71
N PHE A 185 9.68 -6.38 2.04
CA PHE A 185 9.64 -5.21 1.18
C PHE A 185 8.53 -5.35 0.16
N LYS A 186 8.47 -6.47 -0.58
CA LYS A 186 7.43 -6.72 -1.58
C LYS A 186 6.03 -6.80 -0.98
N THR A 187 5.81 -7.53 0.11
CA THR A 187 4.49 -7.68 0.74
C THR A 187 3.99 -6.36 1.33
N ILE A 188 4.86 -5.60 1.98
CA ILE A 188 4.54 -4.26 2.48
C ILE A 188 4.31 -3.31 1.31
N ASN A 189 5.14 -3.35 0.26
CA ASN A 189 4.99 -2.50 -0.91
C ASN A 189 3.70 -2.83 -1.67
N GLU A 190 3.35 -4.10 -1.88
CA GLU A 190 2.09 -4.48 -2.52
C GLU A 190 0.88 -4.16 -1.66
N SER A 191 0.96 -4.38 -0.34
CA SER A 191 -0.17 -4.10 0.56
C SER A 191 -0.36 -2.59 0.73
N LEU A 192 0.71 -1.82 0.87
CA LEU A 192 0.66 -0.37 1.10
C LEU A 192 0.52 0.42 -0.22
N LEU A 193 1.23 0.10 -1.30
CA LEU A 193 1.06 0.79 -2.60
C LEU A 193 -0.33 0.54 -3.21
N LYS A 194 -0.97 -0.60 -2.94
CA LYS A 194 -2.38 -0.81 -3.32
C LYS A 194 -3.31 0.22 -2.68
N TYR A 195 -2.93 0.80 -1.55
CA TYR A 195 -3.72 1.87 -0.90
C TYR A 195 -3.13 3.28 -1.12
N PHE A 196 -1.85 3.42 -1.47
CA PHE A 196 -1.13 4.71 -1.44
C PHE A 196 -0.41 5.10 -2.74
N GLY A 197 -0.32 4.20 -3.72
CA GLY A 197 0.32 4.46 -5.00
C GLY A 197 -0.55 5.30 -5.94
N LYS A 198 0.03 5.71 -7.08
CA LYS A 198 -0.69 6.40 -8.16
C LYS A 198 -1.92 5.59 -8.63
N TYR A 199 -1.82 4.27 -8.63
CA TYR A 199 -2.92 3.37 -8.94
C TYR A 199 -4.02 3.36 -7.87
N ALA A 200 -3.66 3.45 -6.59
CA ALA A 200 -4.63 3.57 -5.51
C ALA A 200 -5.42 4.88 -5.58
N LEU A 201 -4.79 5.97 -6.05
CA LEU A 201 -5.49 7.21 -6.34
C LEU A 201 -6.55 7.01 -7.44
N TYR A 202 -6.21 6.27 -8.50
CA TYR A 202 -7.15 5.94 -9.58
C TYR A 202 -8.26 5.00 -9.13
N GLU A 203 -7.96 3.97 -8.33
CA GLU A 203 -8.98 3.11 -7.71
C GLU A 203 -9.93 3.93 -6.81
N ARG A 204 -9.42 4.87 -6.01
CA ARG A 204 -10.25 5.75 -5.15
C ARG A 204 -11.12 6.71 -5.97
N LEU A 205 -10.56 7.31 -7.02
CA LEU A 205 -11.30 8.17 -7.94
C LEU A 205 -12.43 7.39 -8.63
N GLU A 206 -12.13 6.19 -9.14
CA GLU A 206 -13.10 5.30 -9.76
C GLU A 206 -14.20 4.91 -8.78
N THR A 207 -13.85 4.47 -7.56
CA THR A 207 -14.83 4.04 -6.55
C THR A 207 -15.73 5.20 -6.13
N ALA A 208 -15.17 6.38 -5.88
CA ALA A 208 -15.94 7.56 -5.51
C ALA A 208 -16.86 8.03 -6.65
N LEU A 209 -16.38 8.02 -7.90
CA LEU A 209 -17.20 8.33 -9.07
C LEU A 209 -18.32 7.31 -9.27
N SER A 210 -18.04 6.02 -9.11
CA SER A 210 -19.02 4.94 -9.20
C SER A 210 -20.11 5.10 -8.13
N GLU A 211 -19.75 5.48 -6.90
CA GLU A 211 -20.74 5.83 -5.87
C GLU A 211 -21.57 7.06 -6.24
N ILE A 212 -20.96 8.12 -6.79
CA ILE A 212 -21.69 9.31 -7.24
C ILE A 212 -22.65 8.95 -8.37
N TYR A 213 -22.20 8.11 -9.32
CA TYR A 213 -22.99 7.64 -10.45
C TYR A 213 -24.20 6.79 -10.03
N VAL A 214 -24.04 5.91 -9.03
CA VAL A 214 -25.15 5.12 -8.47
C VAL A 214 -26.17 6.03 -7.78
N ASN A 215 -25.71 7.07 -7.08
CA ASN A 215 -26.56 8.02 -6.36
C ASN A 215 -27.06 9.19 -7.23
N TYR A 216 -26.84 9.13 -8.54
CA TYR A 216 -27.00 10.24 -9.46
C TYR A 216 -28.42 10.83 -9.61
N PRO A 217 -29.53 10.08 -9.43
CA PRO A 217 -30.87 10.66 -9.57
C PRO A 217 -31.57 10.94 -8.22
N ALA A 218 -30.87 11.50 -7.23
CA ALA A 218 -31.49 12.19 -6.08
C ALA A 218 -31.09 13.68 -5.96
N VAL A 219 -30.13 14.15 -6.75
CA VAL A 219 -29.58 15.51 -6.66
C VAL A 219 -29.90 16.30 -7.94
N LYS A 220 -31.04 17.00 -7.90
CA LYS A 220 -31.40 18.18 -8.70
C LYS A 220 -31.29 18.05 -10.23
N LYS A 221 -32.45 17.82 -10.87
CA LYS A 221 -32.75 18.53 -12.13
C LYS A 221 -32.78 20.03 -11.80
N LYS A 222 -31.69 20.76 -12.04
CA LYS A 222 -31.82 22.21 -12.23
C LYS A 222 -32.58 22.39 -13.54
N PRO A 223 -33.67 23.18 -13.59
CA PRO A 223 -34.30 23.50 -14.85
C PRO A 223 -33.26 24.18 -15.74
N ILE A 224 -33.13 23.67 -16.95
CA ILE A 224 -32.48 24.36 -18.05
C ILE A 224 -33.16 25.73 -18.10
N LYS A 225 -32.43 26.81 -17.83
CA LYS A 225 -32.90 28.15 -18.17
C LYS A 225 -32.91 28.20 -19.69
N THR A 226 -34.05 27.86 -20.29
CA THR A 226 -34.33 28.20 -21.68
C THR A 226 -34.31 29.72 -21.75
N ASN A 227 -33.40 30.23 -22.59
CA ASN A 227 -33.35 31.65 -22.89
C ASN A 227 -34.65 31.99 -23.68
N PRO A 228 -35.44 33.00 -23.28
CA PRO A 228 -36.70 33.33 -23.97
C PRO A 228 -36.54 33.81 -25.43
N ASP A 229 -35.32 33.94 -25.93
CA ASP A 229 -35.03 34.62 -27.20
C ASP A 229 -35.04 33.70 -28.43
N GLU A 230 -35.29 32.38 -28.31
CA GLU A 230 -35.33 31.45 -29.45
C GLU A 230 -36.75 31.08 -29.95
N GLN A 231 -37.81 31.78 -29.53
CA GLN A 231 -39.17 31.59 -30.07
C GLN A 231 -39.63 32.67 -31.06
N LYS A 232 -38.71 33.38 -31.70
CA LYS A 232 -39.02 34.23 -32.86
C LYS A 232 -38.02 33.98 -33.97
N GLU A 233 -38.19 32.89 -34.69
CA GLU A 233 -37.91 32.75 -36.14
C GLU A 233 -38.01 31.28 -36.55
N SER A 234 -39.23 30.84 -36.84
CA SER A 234 -39.60 29.90 -37.94
C SER A 234 -41.05 29.47 -37.80
#